data_AF-A0A846PYC4-F1
#
_entry.id   AF-A0A846PYC4-F1
#
_cell.length_a   1.000
_cell.length_b   1.000
_cell.length_c   1.000
_cell.angle_alpha   90.00
_cell.angle_beta   90.00
_cell.angle_gamma   90.00
#
_symmetry.space_group_name_H-M   'P 1'
#
loop_
_entity.id
_entity.type
_entity.pdbx_description
1 polymer ?
#
loop_
_entity_poly.entity_id
_entity_poly.type
_entity_poly.pdbx_seq_one_letter_code
_entity_poly.pdbx_strand_id
1 'polypeptide(L)'
;MSKNSEIAEIFEHISDMLSVLDENPFKIRAYKNAATNILELDEDVEDRAARDELTGIPGVGKDLGEKIKEYIKTGKIKEYEKLKSKVPLELIELLRIQGLGPKTLALLYKELKVRKLADLEKALGGKKILG
;
A
#
# COMPACT_ATOMS: atom_id res chain seq x y z
N MET A 1 -1.87 -17.58 2.37
CA MET A 1 -2.17 -16.46 1.47
C MET A 1 -1.48 -16.77 0.15
N SER A 2 -2.06 -16.44 -1.00
CA SER A 2 -1.34 -16.60 -2.29
C SER A 2 -0.32 -15.47 -2.46
N LYS A 3 0.68 -15.66 -3.32
CA LYS A 3 1.63 -14.58 -3.64
C LYS A 3 0.96 -13.38 -4.28
N ASN A 4 -0.11 -13.60 -5.04
CA ASN A 4 -0.98 -12.55 -5.55
C ASN A 4 -1.50 -11.66 -4.41
N SER A 5 -2.11 -12.27 -3.37
CA SER A 5 -2.63 -11.52 -2.22
C SER A 5 -1.53 -10.78 -1.45
N GLU A 6 -0.38 -11.41 -1.22
CA GLU A 6 0.73 -10.79 -0.49
C GLU A 6 1.30 -9.58 -1.24
N ILE A 7 1.51 -9.69 -2.55
CA ILE A 7 2.02 -8.60 -3.38
C ILE A 7 0.98 -7.49 -3.52
N ALA A 8 -0.29 -7.85 -3.71
CA ALA A 8 -1.38 -6.87 -3.78
C ALA A 8 -1.47 -6.05 -2.49
N GLU A 9 -1.42 -6.69 -1.32
CA GLU A 9 -1.44 -6.00 -0.03
C GLU A 9 -0.21 -5.08 0.14
N ILE A 10 0.98 -5.53 -0.26
CA ILE A 10 2.18 -4.68 -0.22
C ILE A 10 2.04 -3.47 -1.14
N PHE A 11 1.53 -3.64 -2.35
CA PHE A 11 1.35 -2.55 -3.31
C PHE A 11 0.26 -1.58 -2.87
N GLU A 12 -0.82 -2.07 -2.27
CA GLU A 12 -1.85 -1.25 -1.64
C GLU A 12 -1.25 -0.40 -0.52
N HIS A 13 -0.50 -1.02 0.40
CA HIS A 13 0.20 -0.30 1.46
C HIS A 13 1.17 0.76 0.92
N ILE A 14 1.92 0.46 -0.14
CA ILE A 14 2.79 1.47 -0.78
C ILE A 14 1.95 2.63 -1.32
N SER A 15 0.83 2.37 -1.99
CA SER A 15 -0.07 3.40 -2.50
C SER A 15 -0.59 4.31 -1.39
N ASP A 16 -0.99 3.73 -0.27
CA ASP A 16 -1.48 4.45 0.90
C ASP A 16 -0.39 5.28 1.57
N MET A 17 0.80 4.71 1.77
CA MET A 17 1.95 5.44 2.33
C MET A 17 2.34 6.63 1.44
N LEU A 18 2.38 6.44 0.12
CA LEU A 18 2.64 7.52 -0.82
C LEU A 18 1.55 8.59 -0.78
N SER A 19 0.29 8.19 -0.61
CA SER A 19 -0.84 9.11 -0.48
C SER A 19 -0.76 9.95 0.80
N VAL A 20 -0.41 9.34 1.94
CA VAL A 20 -0.20 10.05 3.21
C VAL A 20 0.95 11.05 3.11
N LEU A 21 2.01 10.69 2.39
CA LEU A 21 3.16 11.56 2.13
C LEU A 21 2.89 12.64 1.08
N ASP A 22 1.74 12.60 0.40
CA ASP A 22 1.39 13.51 -0.69
C ASP A 22 2.42 13.48 -1.83
N GLU A 23 2.88 12.26 -2.15
CA GLU A 23 3.83 11.98 -3.22
C GLU A 23 3.15 11.99 -4.59
N ASN A 24 3.92 11.71 -5.64
CA ASN A 24 3.45 11.79 -7.02
C ASN A 24 2.13 11.00 -7.27
N PRO A 25 1.04 11.69 -7.70
CA PRO A 25 -0.27 11.06 -7.93
C PRO A 25 -0.27 9.95 -9.00
N PHE A 26 0.64 9.99 -9.98
CA PHE A 26 0.78 8.93 -10.97
C PHE A 26 1.34 7.66 -10.34
N LYS A 27 2.33 7.78 -9.44
CA LYS A 27 2.87 6.61 -8.71
C LYS A 27 1.83 5.99 -7.81
N ILE A 28 1.10 6.81 -7.05
CA ILE A 28 0.01 6.34 -6.17
C ILE A 28 -0.99 5.50 -6.96
N ARG A 29 -1.48 6.02 -8.10
CA ARG A 29 -2.42 5.30 -8.97
C ARG A 29 -1.81 4.04 -9.58
N ALA A 30 -0.54 4.07 -9.99
CA ALA A 30 0.13 2.90 -10.55
C ALA A 30 0.17 1.74 -9.55
N TYR A 31 0.60 2.00 -8.31
CA TYR A 31 0.60 0.99 -7.24
C TYR A 31 -0.81 0.48 -6.92
N LYS A 32 -1.79 1.39 -6.83
CA LYS A 32 -3.18 1.01 -6.56
C LYS A 32 -3.76 0.10 -7.64
N ASN A 33 -3.58 0.49 -8.91
CA ASN A 33 -4.09 -0.29 -10.03
C ASN A 33 -3.37 -1.66 -10.12
N ALA A 34 -2.05 -1.68 -9.92
CA ALA A 34 -1.30 -2.93 -9.90
C ALA A 34 -1.77 -3.86 -8.76
N ALA A 35 -2.03 -3.34 -7.57
CA ALA A 35 -2.56 -4.14 -6.45
C ALA A 35 -3.89 -4.79 -6.82
N THR A 36 -4.85 -4.02 -7.36
CA THR A 36 -6.15 -4.54 -7.81
C THR A 36 -6.00 -5.62 -8.87
N ASN A 37 -5.23 -5.33 -9.94
CA ASN A 37 -5.10 -6.26 -11.05
C ASN A 37 -4.34 -7.54 -10.65
N ILE A 38 -3.36 -7.46 -9.76
CA ILE A 38 -2.64 -8.64 -9.25
C ILE A 38 -3.57 -9.50 -8.38
N LEU A 39 -4.42 -8.88 -7.56
CA LEU A 39 -5.37 -9.61 -6.72
C LEU A 39 -6.43 -10.35 -7.54
N GLU A 40 -6.84 -9.77 -8.67
CA GLU A 40 -7.83 -10.32 -9.60
C GLU A 40 -7.24 -11.28 -10.65
N LEU A 41 -5.92 -11.54 -10.63
CA LEU A 41 -5.31 -12.51 -11.54
C LEU A 41 -5.84 -13.92 -11.28
N ASP A 42 -6.31 -14.58 -12.35
CA ASP A 42 -6.74 -15.98 -12.33
C ASP A 42 -5.58 -16.97 -12.14
N GLU A 43 -4.34 -16.56 -12.47
CA GLU A 43 -3.13 -17.36 -12.34
C GLU A 43 -2.16 -16.78 -11.32
N ASP A 44 -1.18 -17.60 -10.89
CA ASP A 44 -0.17 -17.13 -9.94
C ASP A 44 0.76 -16.10 -10.59
N VAL A 45 1.00 -15.00 -9.87
CA VAL A 45 1.95 -13.96 -10.25
C VAL A 45 3.38 -14.51 -10.37
N GLU A 46 3.71 -15.60 -9.66
CA GLU A 46 4.99 -16.31 -9.79
C GLU A 46 5.15 -16.97 -11.16
N ASP A 47 4.08 -17.56 -11.70
CA ASP A 47 4.10 -18.20 -13.02
C ASP A 47 4.27 -17.15 -14.13
N ARG A 48 3.58 -16.01 -14.03
CA ARG A 48 3.78 -14.84 -14.90
C ARG A 48 5.21 -14.32 -14.81
N ALA A 49 5.79 -14.27 -13.60
CA ALA A 49 7.16 -13.81 -13.39
C ALA A 49 8.18 -14.77 -14.03
N ALA A 50 7.97 -16.08 -13.93
CA ALA A 50 8.84 -17.10 -14.53
C ALA A 50 8.87 -17.02 -16.06
N ARG A 51 7.78 -16.58 -16.69
CA ARG A 51 7.67 -16.37 -18.14
C ARG A 51 8.06 -14.96 -18.60
N ASP A 52 8.48 -14.08 -17.69
CA ASP A 52 8.76 -12.66 -17.96
C ASP A 52 7.56 -11.86 -18.51
N GLU A 53 6.34 -12.25 -18.12
CA GLU A 53 5.07 -11.70 -18.63
C GLU A 53 4.40 -10.70 -17.67
N LEU A 54 5.11 -10.24 -16.64
CA LEU A 54 4.55 -9.34 -15.63
C LEU A 54 4.06 -8.01 -16.21
N THR A 55 4.69 -7.50 -17.25
CA THR A 55 4.29 -6.26 -17.94
C THR A 55 2.99 -6.41 -18.73
N GLY A 56 2.51 -7.64 -18.91
CA GLY A 56 1.19 -7.93 -19.47
C GLY A 56 0.05 -7.72 -18.49
N ILE A 57 0.33 -7.62 -17.18
CA ILE A 57 -0.67 -7.34 -16.16
C ILE A 57 -1.04 -5.84 -16.25
N PRO A 58 -2.32 -5.47 -16.43
CA PRO A 58 -2.72 -4.07 -16.49
C PRO A 58 -2.22 -3.27 -15.28
N GLY A 59 -1.69 -2.07 -15.52
CA GLY A 59 -1.12 -1.23 -14.45
C GLY A 59 0.27 -1.64 -13.95
N VAL A 60 0.80 -2.81 -14.33
CA VAL A 60 2.16 -3.25 -13.99
C VAL A 60 3.12 -2.86 -15.10
N GLY A 61 3.85 -1.76 -14.90
CA GLY A 61 4.97 -1.38 -15.76
C GLY A 61 6.28 -2.09 -15.39
N LYS A 62 7.36 -1.80 -16.13
CA LYS A 62 8.70 -2.39 -15.90
C LYS A 62 9.17 -2.24 -14.44
N ASP A 63 9.04 -1.05 -13.85
CA ASP A 63 9.48 -0.80 -12.46
C ASP A 63 8.69 -1.63 -11.44
N LEU A 64 7.36 -1.76 -11.61
CA LEU A 64 6.54 -2.58 -10.73
C LEU A 64 6.83 -4.07 -10.94
N GLY A 65 7.02 -4.51 -12.18
CA GLY A 65 7.44 -5.88 -12.49
C GLY A 65 8.76 -6.27 -11.82
N GLU A 66 9.74 -5.37 -11.81
CA GLU A 66 11.01 -5.61 -11.10
C GLU A 66 10.82 -5.72 -9.58
N LYS A 67 9.88 -4.97 -8.98
CA LYS A 67 9.56 -5.09 -7.55
C LYS A 67 8.83 -6.39 -7.22
N ILE A 68 7.95 -6.86 -8.11
CA ILE A 68 7.32 -8.19 -7.99
C ILE A 68 8.40 -9.28 -7.98
N LYS A 69 9.34 -9.24 -8.95
CA LYS A 69 10.48 -10.16 -8.99
C LYS A 69 11.36 -10.06 -7.74
N GLU A 70 11.61 -8.85 -7.25
CA GLU A 70 12.35 -8.61 -6.00
C GLU A 70 11.67 -9.31 -4.83
N TYR A 71 10.35 -9.17 -4.71
CA TYR A 71 9.56 -9.81 -3.66
C TYR A 71 9.58 -11.33 -3.76
N ILE A 72 9.36 -11.89 -4.94
CA ILE A 72 9.40 -13.35 -5.16
C ILE A 72 10.77 -13.91 -4.76
N LYS A 73 11.86 -13.23 -5.14
CA LYS A 73 13.22 -13.70 -4.86
C LYS A 73 13.66 -13.53 -3.40
N THR A 74 13.22 -12.47 -2.74
CA THR A 74 13.81 -12.04 -1.44
C THR A 74 12.82 -11.99 -0.28
N GLY A 75 11.52 -12.10 -0.57
CA GLY A 75 10.43 -11.89 0.39
C GLY A 75 10.24 -10.43 0.80
N LYS A 76 10.93 -9.47 0.17
CA LYS A 76 10.91 -8.05 0.55
C LYS A 76 10.92 -7.15 -0.68
N ILE A 77 10.38 -5.94 -0.53
CA ILE A 77 10.48 -4.87 -1.52
C ILE A 77 11.20 -3.71 -0.86
N LYS A 78 12.34 -3.28 -1.42
CA LYS A 78 13.16 -2.22 -0.78
C LYS A 78 12.41 -0.91 -0.62
N GLU A 79 11.57 -0.57 -1.58
CA GLU A 79 10.76 0.64 -1.51
C GLU A 79 9.73 0.58 -0.39
N TYR A 80 9.11 -0.59 -0.17
CA TYR A 80 8.17 -0.79 0.93
C TYR A 80 8.85 -0.64 2.29
N GLU A 81 10.03 -1.25 2.46
CA GLU A 81 10.80 -1.14 3.72
C GLU A 81 11.24 0.31 3.99
N LYS A 82 11.62 1.06 2.95
CA LYS A 82 11.90 2.50 3.07
C LYS A 82 10.67 3.28 3.49
N LEU A 83 9.50 3.01 2.91
CA LEU A 83 8.27 3.72 3.24
C LEU A 83 7.78 3.42 4.66
N LYS A 84 7.92 2.18 5.14
CA LYS A 84 7.62 1.81 6.54
C LYS A 84 8.37 2.65 7.57
N SER A 85 9.60 3.07 7.25
CA SER A 85 10.39 3.93 8.16
C SER A 85 9.88 5.38 8.22
N LYS A 86 9.11 5.81 7.21
CA LYS A 86 8.50 7.15 7.15
C LYS A 86 7.05 7.15 7.66
N VAL A 87 6.28 6.13 7.26
CA VAL A 87 4.86 5.98 7.55
C VAL A 87 4.65 4.61 8.19
N PRO A 88 4.37 4.54 9.49
CA PRO A 88 4.10 3.28 10.18
C PRO A 88 2.88 2.56 9.58
N LEU A 89 2.90 1.23 9.57
CA LEU A 89 1.76 0.43 9.11
C LEU A 89 0.48 0.73 9.91
N GLU A 90 0.61 0.86 11.24
CA GLU A 90 -0.47 1.23 12.15
C GLU A 90 -1.20 2.53 11.75
N LEU A 91 -0.52 3.44 11.04
CA LEU A 91 -1.14 4.66 10.54
C LEU A 91 -2.03 4.38 9.33
N ILE A 92 -1.53 3.64 8.34
CA ILE A 92 -2.31 3.32 7.14
C ILE A 92 -3.40 2.28 7.42
N GLU A 93 -3.27 1.46 8.46
CA GLU A 93 -4.37 0.61 8.95
C GLU A 93 -5.60 1.42 9.37
N LEU A 94 -5.43 2.70 9.74
CA LEU A 94 -6.55 3.60 10.00
C LEU A 94 -7.39 3.88 8.74
N LEU A 95 -6.87 3.69 7.53
CA LEU A 95 -7.64 3.80 6.29
C LEU A 95 -8.72 2.71 6.17
N ARG A 96 -8.57 1.60 6.91
CA ARG A 96 -9.60 0.55 6.96
C ARG A 96 -10.81 0.97 7.80
N ILE A 97 -10.70 2.04 8.60
CA ILE A 97 -11.83 2.59 9.34
C ILE A 97 -12.76 3.33 8.37
N GLN A 98 -14.04 2.96 8.38
CA GLN A 98 -15.05 3.59 7.54
C GLN A 98 -15.05 5.12 7.76
N GLY A 99 -14.90 5.88 6.67
CA GLY A 99 -14.86 7.34 6.68
C GLY A 99 -13.46 7.97 6.73
N LEU A 100 -12.39 7.20 6.93
CA LEU A 100 -11.01 7.70 6.84
C LEU A 100 -10.41 7.41 5.46
N GLY A 101 -10.56 8.36 4.55
CA GLY A 101 -9.88 8.33 3.25
C GLY A 101 -8.41 8.77 3.33
N PRO A 102 -7.58 8.45 2.30
CA PRO A 102 -6.16 8.82 2.25
C PRO A 102 -5.89 10.31 2.46
N LYS A 103 -6.76 11.19 1.95
CA LYS A 103 -6.66 12.64 2.13
C LYS A 103 -6.86 13.06 3.59
N THR A 104 -7.85 12.47 4.26
CA THR A 104 -8.12 12.72 5.67
C THR A 104 -6.95 12.25 6.50
N LEU A 105 -6.40 11.06 6.22
CA LEU A 105 -5.25 10.54 6.94
C LEU A 105 -3.99 11.39 6.73
N ALA A 106 -3.74 11.88 5.52
CA ALA A 106 -2.65 12.82 5.25
C ALA A 106 -2.76 14.10 6.08
N LEU A 107 -3.98 14.64 6.24
CA LEU A 107 -4.24 15.80 7.09
C LEU A 107 -4.00 15.48 8.57
N LEU A 108 -4.50 14.35 9.06
CA LEU A 108 -4.29 13.90 10.44
C LEU A 108 -2.80 13.70 10.76
N TYR A 109 -2.04 13.18 9.79
CA TYR A 109 -0.60 12.98 9.93
C TYR A 109 0.17 14.30 9.96
N LYS A 110 -0.11 15.22 9.03
CA LYS A 110 0.59 16.50 8.90
C LYS A 110 0.23 17.50 10.02
N GLU A 111 -1.07 17.67 10.29
CA GLU A 111 -1.57 18.71 11.20
C GLU A 111 -1.65 18.24 12.65
N LEU A 112 -2.12 17.01 12.88
CA LEU A 112 -2.38 16.49 14.23
C LEU A 112 -1.32 15.50 14.73
N LYS A 113 -0.29 15.23 13.92
CA LYS A 113 0.82 14.31 14.23
C LYS A 113 0.34 12.90 14.63
N VAL A 114 -0.81 12.47 14.12
CA VAL A 114 -1.37 11.14 14.37
C VAL A 114 -0.49 10.11 13.68
N ARG A 115 0.02 9.11 14.43
CA ARG A 115 0.84 8.02 13.89
C ARG A 115 0.25 6.62 14.11
N LYS A 116 -0.79 6.52 14.91
CA LYS A 116 -1.49 5.29 15.30
C LYS A 116 -2.87 5.58 15.83
N LEU A 117 -3.70 4.55 16.02
CA LEU A 117 -5.06 4.66 16.54
C LEU A 117 -5.14 5.45 17.85
N ALA A 118 -4.23 5.19 18.79
CA ALA A 118 -4.21 5.88 20.08
C ALA A 118 -4.00 7.40 19.96
N ASP A 119 -3.27 7.86 18.94
CA ASP A 119 -3.08 9.30 18.72
C ASP A 119 -4.36 9.92 18.15
N LEU A 120 -5.08 9.18 17.31
CA LEU A 120 -6.38 9.60 16.78
C LEU A 120 -7.44 9.70 17.87
N GLU A 121 -7.54 8.69 18.76
CA GLU A 121 -8.46 8.73 19.91
C GLU A 121 -8.19 9.93 20.81
N LYS A 122 -6.92 10.26 21.04
CA LYS A 122 -6.53 11.47 21.79
C LYS A 122 -6.92 12.75 21.07
N ALA A 123 -6.68 12.85 19.76
CA ALA A 123 -7.05 14.01 18.95
C ALA A 123 -8.58 14.26 18.94
N LEU A 124 -9.39 13.20 19.06
CA LEU A 124 -10.85 13.25 19.13
C LEU A 124 -11.41 13.44 20.56
N GLY A 125 -10.55 13.71 21.54
CA GLY A 125 -10.98 13.92 22.94
C GLY A 125 -11.48 12.65 23.63
N GLY A 126 -10.96 11.48 23.26
CA GLY A 126 -11.29 10.20 23.90
C GLY A 126 -12.62 9.59 23.45
N LYS A 127 -13.28 10.15 22.41
CA LYS A 127 -14.43 9.49 21.79
C LYS A 127 -13.95 8.27 21.02
N LYS A 128 -14.38 7.08 21.47
CA LYS A 128 -14.07 5.80 20.83
C LYS A 128 -14.63 5.80 19.42
N ILE A 129 -13.78 5.57 18.43
CA ILE A 129 -14.23 5.38 17.05
C ILE A 129 -14.87 3.99 17.01
N LEU A 130 -16.19 3.96 16.91
CA LEU A 130 -16.94 2.72 16.75
C LEU A 130 -16.68 2.19 15.34
N GLY A 131 -16.23 0.93 15.27
CA GLY A 131 -16.24 0.14 14.05
C GLY A 131 -17.63 -0.38 13.74
#